data_AF-A0A660XLB5-F1
#
_entry.id   AF-A0A660XLB5-F1
#
_cell.length_a   1.000
_cell.length_b   1.000
_cell.length_c   1.000
_cell.angle_alpha   90.00
_cell.angle_beta   90.00
_cell.angle_gamma   90.00
#
_symmetry.space_group_name_H-M   'P 1'
#
loop_
_entity.id
_entity.type
_entity.pdbx_description
1 polymer ?
#
loop_
_entity_poly.entity_id
_entity_poly.type
_entity_poly.pdbx_seq_one_letter_code
_entity_poly.pdbx_strand_id
1 'polypeptide(L)'
;MSKLYNTLLCFTLFLILTLFFNCEKITYTFDDTDPQISISPTVTSTTDSTATIYWETNEACHIEVKYGISTDYDSVYKGEENRELHTVTLSGLIPYTEYHYIVYNWDFADNGPIKSDDLTFHTIHNEYSLLREGWVQYSGGNYSAALSLFYESFNRNPLVPATYAAMGWAQLRLDSLDASRKSFATAYLLNPYLNINLAGLAILSMIDNQPENAINYANQVLSNDPEWIYEYNESISNLTMHLILAEAYYQLQQIEKAQYELDIAWPENGLDPNIPATWVIGEQEYESYAEALIAAIIYTANNSGNNV
;
A
#
# COMPACT_ATOMS: atom_id res chain seq x y z
N MET A 1 109.07 8.06 43.60
CA MET A 1 109.12 7.85 45.07
C MET A 1 107.98 8.67 45.65
N SER A 2 106.92 8.20 46.30
CA SER A 2 106.58 6.99 47.08
C SER A 2 105.16 6.49 46.66
N LYS A 3 104.87 5.19 46.44
CA LYS A 3 104.44 4.14 47.42
C LYS A 3 103.43 4.70 48.46
N LEU A 4 102.26 4.13 48.77
CA LEU A 4 101.85 2.74 49.06
C LEU A 4 100.32 2.61 48.74
N TYR A 5 99.83 1.60 48.00
CA TYR A 5 99.35 0.28 48.46
C TYR A 5 98.36 0.25 49.65
N ASN A 6 97.11 -0.12 49.30
CA ASN A 6 96.20 -1.06 49.96
C ASN A 6 96.60 -1.58 51.36
N THR A 7 95.67 -1.57 52.31
CA THR A 7 94.94 -2.75 52.84
C THR A 7 94.24 -2.37 54.15
N LEU A 8 92.89 -2.35 54.20
CA LEU A 8 92.16 -3.00 55.29
C LEU A 8 90.68 -3.19 54.93
N LEU A 9 90.26 -4.44 55.10
CA LEU A 9 88.97 -5.03 54.83
C LEU A 9 88.05 -4.85 56.05
N CYS A 10 86.74 -4.91 55.80
CA CYS A 10 85.68 -5.51 56.63
C CYS A 10 84.70 -4.60 57.43
N PHE A 11 83.41 -4.86 57.12
CA PHE A 11 82.16 -4.64 57.87
C PHE A 11 81.52 -3.25 57.97
N THR A 12 80.57 -2.97 57.06
CA THR A 12 79.11 -2.78 57.35
C THR A 12 78.32 -2.92 56.04
N LEU A 13 77.82 -4.12 55.72
CA LEU A 13 76.42 -4.55 55.90
C LEU A 13 75.41 -3.62 55.19
N PHE A 14 75.16 -3.85 53.89
CA PHE A 14 73.97 -4.55 53.36
C PHE A 14 72.64 -3.82 53.62
N LEU A 15 72.30 -2.89 52.72
CA LEU A 15 70.90 -2.62 52.37
C LEU A 15 70.85 -2.26 50.87
N ILE A 16 71.15 -3.25 50.02
CA ILE A 16 70.71 -3.20 48.63
C ILE A 16 69.22 -3.43 48.70
N LEU A 17 68.44 -2.35 48.72
CA LEU A 17 67.02 -2.41 48.44
C LEU A 17 66.91 -2.84 46.98
N THR A 18 66.79 -4.14 46.74
CA THR A 18 66.32 -4.66 45.46
C THR A 18 64.90 -4.15 45.32
N LEU A 19 64.76 -2.97 44.70
CA LEU A 19 63.55 -2.66 43.95
C LEU A 19 63.48 -3.74 42.87
N PHE A 20 62.80 -4.84 43.20
CA PHE A 20 62.14 -5.64 42.21
C PHE A 20 61.20 -4.67 41.50
N PHE A 21 61.67 -4.09 40.40
CA PHE A 21 60.73 -3.73 39.35
C PHE A 21 60.11 -5.06 38.95
N ASN A 22 58.97 -5.40 39.57
CA ASN A 22 57.98 -6.20 38.89
C ASN A 22 57.60 -5.37 37.67
N CYS A 23 58.36 -5.56 36.60
CA CYS A 23 57.89 -5.26 35.27
C CYS A 23 56.79 -6.29 35.02
N GLU A 24 55.60 -6.02 35.58
CA GLU A 24 54.39 -6.58 35.02
C GLU A 24 54.35 -6.04 33.60
N LYS A 25 54.72 -6.90 32.65
CA LYS A 25 54.38 -6.70 31.26
C LYS A 25 52.87 -6.51 31.25
N ILE A 26 52.41 -5.28 31.02
CA ILE A 26 51.01 -5.01 30.73
C ILE A 26 50.74 -5.75 29.42
N THR A 27 50.21 -6.97 29.52
CA THR A 27 49.68 -7.70 28.39
C THR A 27 48.32 -7.12 28.10
N TYR A 28 48.25 -6.20 27.15
CA TYR A 28 47.02 -5.97 26.43
C TYR A 28 46.73 -7.26 25.66
N THR A 29 45.75 -8.04 26.11
CA THR A 29 45.21 -9.14 25.30
C THR A 29 44.44 -8.48 24.17
N PHE A 30 45.02 -8.48 22.97
CA PHE A 30 44.31 -8.09 21.77
C PHE A 30 43.16 -9.09 21.58
N ASP A 31 41.96 -8.56 21.37
CA ASP A 31 40.80 -9.36 21.06
C ASP A 31 40.86 -9.73 19.58
N ASP A 32 40.83 -11.03 19.29
CA ASP A 32 40.97 -11.62 17.96
C ASP A 32 39.87 -12.67 17.73
N THR A 33 38.78 -12.58 18.49
CA THR A 33 37.64 -13.48 18.39
C THR A 33 36.42 -12.76 17.87
N ASP A 34 35.78 -13.34 16.85
CA ASP A 34 34.49 -12.84 16.37
C ASP A 34 33.41 -12.94 17.47
N PRO A 35 32.51 -11.95 17.58
CA PRO A 35 31.33 -12.07 18.43
C PRO A 35 30.50 -13.28 18.00
N GLN A 36 29.70 -13.80 18.92
CA GLN A 36 28.79 -14.91 18.71
C GLN A 36 27.37 -14.49 19.06
N ILE A 37 26.41 -14.84 18.21
CA ILE A 37 24.98 -14.65 18.51
C ILE A 37 24.60 -15.67 19.59
N SER A 38 24.37 -15.18 20.82
CA SER A 38 23.98 -16.00 21.97
C SER A 38 22.46 -16.27 21.98
N ILE A 39 21.66 -15.32 21.47
CA ILE A 39 20.23 -15.49 21.22
C ILE A 39 19.91 -15.06 19.78
N SER A 40 19.32 -15.98 19.00
CA SER A 40 18.95 -15.73 17.61
C SER A 40 17.97 -14.54 17.48
N PRO A 41 18.09 -13.73 16.41
CA PRO A 41 17.16 -12.63 16.17
C PRO A 41 15.72 -13.06 16.11
N THR A 42 14.87 -12.33 16.83
CA THR A 42 13.44 -12.59 16.95
C THR A 42 12.67 -11.28 16.82
N VAL A 43 11.63 -11.28 15.99
CA VAL A 43 10.70 -10.14 15.90
C VAL A 43 9.75 -10.17 17.10
N THR A 44 9.81 -9.12 17.91
CA THR A 44 9.06 -9.00 19.18
C THR A 44 7.76 -8.23 19.03
N SER A 45 7.68 -7.33 18.04
CA SER A 45 6.45 -6.62 17.69
C SER A 45 6.47 -6.18 16.22
N THR A 46 5.28 -6.08 15.63
CA THR A 46 5.06 -5.61 14.26
C THR A 46 3.86 -4.68 14.22
N THR A 47 4.00 -3.57 13.51
CA THR A 47 2.87 -2.72 13.08
C THR A 47 2.68 -2.86 11.58
N ASP A 48 1.84 -2.01 10.98
CA ASP A 48 1.70 -1.94 9.53
C ASP A 48 2.91 -1.31 8.84
N SER A 49 3.77 -0.61 9.59
CA SER A 49 4.89 0.17 9.06
C SER A 49 6.20 0.02 9.82
N THR A 50 6.22 -0.79 10.90
CA THR A 50 7.41 -1.01 11.73
C THR A 50 7.54 -2.46 12.19
N ALA A 51 8.76 -2.88 12.50
CA ALA A 51 9.05 -4.15 13.17
C ALA A 51 10.20 -4.00 14.16
N THR A 52 10.04 -4.53 15.38
CA THR A 52 11.09 -4.51 16.41
C THR A 52 11.75 -5.87 16.52
N ILE A 53 13.06 -5.91 16.30
CA ILE A 53 13.90 -7.10 16.29
C ILE A 53 14.79 -7.08 17.52
N TYR A 54 14.81 -8.19 18.26
CA TYR A 54 15.63 -8.40 19.44
C TYR A 54 16.59 -9.56 19.24
N TRP A 55 17.84 -9.41 19.68
CA TRP A 55 18.83 -10.50 19.74
C TRP A 55 19.91 -10.19 20.78
N GLU A 56 20.73 -11.19 21.07
CA GLU A 56 21.86 -11.05 21.99
C GLU A 56 23.15 -11.60 21.39
N THR A 57 24.26 -11.01 21.79
CA THR A 57 25.62 -11.49 21.54
C THR A 57 26.32 -11.85 22.84
N ASN A 58 27.36 -12.69 22.76
CA ASN A 58 28.18 -13.07 23.93
C ASN A 58 29.12 -11.95 24.40
N GLU A 59 29.28 -10.90 23.60
CA GLU A 59 30.08 -9.72 23.90
C GLU A 59 29.53 -8.48 23.19
N ALA A 60 30.05 -7.31 23.57
CA ALA A 60 29.59 -6.04 23.04
C ALA A 60 30.04 -5.86 21.58
N CYS A 61 29.08 -5.62 20.68
CA CYS A 61 29.36 -5.48 19.26
C CYS A 61 28.56 -4.34 18.60
N HIS A 62 29.07 -3.87 17.47
CA HIS A 62 28.34 -3.07 16.49
C HIS A 62 27.33 -3.91 15.71
N ILE A 63 26.32 -3.25 15.16
CA ILE A 63 25.22 -3.91 14.45
C ILE A 63 24.84 -3.26 13.12
N GLU A 64 24.47 -4.10 12.18
CA GLU A 64 23.77 -3.72 10.95
C GLU A 64 22.63 -4.72 10.71
N VAL A 65 21.46 -4.22 10.29
CA VAL A 65 20.35 -5.08 9.85
C VAL A 65 20.09 -4.77 8.39
N LYS A 66 20.24 -5.77 7.53
CA LYS A 66 19.80 -5.68 6.14
C LYS A 66 18.43 -6.32 6.01
N TYR A 67 17.52 -5.65 5.31
CA TYR A 67 16.14 -6.11 5.16
C TYR A 67 15.54 -5.70 3.82
N GLY A 68 14.55 -6.44 3.34
CA GLY A 68 13.87 -6.16 2.07
C GLY A 68 12.71 -7.12 1.82
N ILE A 69 11.93 -6.88 0.77
CA ILE A 69 10.85 -7.78 0.34
C ILE A 69 11.37 -9.03 -0.40
N SER A 70 12.68 -9.07 -0.63
CA SER A 70 13.43 -10.21 -1.17
C SER A 70 14.75 -10.34 -0.41
N THR A 71 15.49 -11.40 -0.71
CA THR A 71 16.83 -11.65 -0.18
C THR A 71 17.93 -10.77 -0.81
N ASP A 72 17.57 -9.80 -1.65
CA ASP A 72 18.51 -8.76 -2.12
C ASP A 72 18.71 -7.65 -1.06
N TYR A 73 17.80 -7.56 -0.08
CA TYR A 73 17.84 -6.65 1.06
C TYR A 73 18.10 -5.19 0.70
N ASP A 74 17.15 -4.57 -0.01
CA ASP A 74 17.27 -3.21 -0.54
C ASP A 74 17.35 -2.09 0.53
N SER A 75 17.21 -2.44 1.81
CA SER A 75 17.29 -1.51 2.94
C SER A 75 18.29 -1.94 4.00
N VAL A 76 18.89 -0.96 4.65
CA VAL A 76 19.91 -1.17 5.69
C VAL A 76 19.62 -0.26 6.87
N TYR A 77 19.56 -0.85 8.06
CA TYR A 77 19.65 -0.15 9.34
C TYR A 77 21.06 -0.30 9.89
N LYS A 78 21.65 0.80 10.35
CA LYS A 78 22.93 0.81 11.08
C LYS A 78 22.73 1.44 12.44
N GLY A 79 22.99 0.67 13.50
CA GLY A 79 22.98 1.19 14.86
C GLY A 79 24.37 1.71 15.23
N GLU A 80 24.43 2.77 16.03
CA GLU A 80 25.68 3.23 16.67
C GLU A 80 25.93 2.50 18.01
N GLU A 81 25.20 1.42 18.29
CA GLU A 81 25.27 0.73 19.58
C GLU A 81 26.42 -0.28 19.64
N ASN A 82 27.07 -0.34 20.81
CA ASN A 82 28.09 -1.32 21.19
C ASN A 82 27.68 -1.93 22.53
N ARG A 83 26.95 -3.05 22.48
CA ARG A 83 26.34 -3.71 23.65
C ARG A 83 26.11 -5.20 23.35
N GLU A 84 25.75 -5.97 24.36
CA GLU A 84 25.40 -7.40 24.21
C GLU A 84 23.93 -7.62 23.86
N LEU A 85 23.05 -6.69 24.27
CA LEU A 85 21.60 -6.76 24.13
C LEU A 85 21.12 -5.79 23.05
N HIS A 86 20.65 -6.30 21.92
CA HIS A 86 20.33 -5.49 20.76
C HIS A 86 18.82 -5.38 20.54
N THR A 87 18.37 -4.17 20.20
CA THR A 87 16.97 -3.94 19.85
C THR A 87 16.87 -2.88 18.77
N VAL A 88 16.34 -3.29 17.61
CA VAL A 88 16.21 -2.43 16.43
C VAL A 88 14.75 -2.34 16.03
N THR A 89 14.28 -1.12 15.81
CA THR A 89 12.98 -0.88 15.19
C THR A 89 13.18 -0.44 13.75
N LEU A 90 12.84 -1.33 12.81
CA LEU A 90 12.71 -1.02 11.40
C LEU A 90 11.46 -0.18 11.19
N SER A 91 11.51 0.81 10.30
CA SER A 91 10.40 1.74 10.03
C SER A 91 10.25 1.99 8.53
N GLY A 92 9.11 2.56 8.13
CA GLY A 92 8.80 2.83 6.72
C GLY A 92 8.50 1.56 5.92
N LEU A 93 8.05 0.49 6.60
CA LEU A 93 7.70 -0.78 5.97
C LEU A 93 6.35 -0.68 5.26
N ILE A 94 6.18 -1.50 4.22
CA ILE A 94 4.93 -1.58 3.48
C ILE A 94 3.94 -2.44 4.28
N PRO A 95 2.68 -2.00 4.46
CA PRO A 95 1.64 -2.79 5.13
C PRO A 95 1.32 -4.12 4.43
N TYR A 96 1.01 -5.14 5.24
CA TYR A 96 0.71 -6.50 4.77
C TYR A 96 1.72 -7.04 3.76
N THR A 97 3.00 -7.03 4.14
CA THR A 97 4.11 -7.43 3.28
C THR A 97 5.07 -8.33 4.06
N GLU A 98 5.50 -9.41 3.42
CA GLU A 98 6.59 -10.25 3.92
C GLU A 98 7.93 -9.52 3.71
N TYR A 99 8.75 -9.50 4.75
CA TYR A 99 10.11 -9.00 4.70
C TYR A 99 11.08 -10.10 5.11
N HIS A 100 12.21 -10.15 4.41
CA HIS A 100 13.40 -10.89 4.75
C HIS A 100 14.38 -9.98 5.48
N TYR A 101 15.13 -10.51 6.45
CA TYR A 101 16.19 -9.79 7.14
C TYR A 101 17.35 -10.68 7.62
N ILE A 102 18.53 -10.08 7.69
CA ILE A 102 19.74 -10.64 8.31
C ILE A 102 20.35 -9.58 9.22
N VAL A 103 20.78 -9.99 10.41
CA VAL A 103 21.61 -9.13 11.29
C VAL A 103 23.09 -9.45 11.08
N TYR A 104 23.91 -8.42 11.11
CA TYR A 104 25.37 -8.48 11.03
C TYR A 104 25.94 -7.87 12.31
N ASN A 105 26.96 -8.50 12.88
CA ASN A 105 27.57 -8.04 14.13
C ASN A 105 29.09 -8.14 14.02
N TRP A 106 29.80 -7.10 14.48
CA TRP A 106 31.26 -7.09 14.58
C TRP A 106 31.68 -6.32 15.82
N ASP A 107 32.76 -6.73 16.47
CA ASP A 107 33.18 -6.13 17.74
C ASP A 107 33.94 -4.79 17.53
N PHE A 108 34.42 -4.21 18.63
CA PHE A 108 35.20 -2.96 18.61
C PHE A 108 36.65 -3.14 18.11
N ALA A 109 37.15 -4.38 18.10
CA ALA A 109 38.44 -4.74 17.53
C ALA A 109 38.35 -5.03 16.01
N ASP A 110 37.16 -4.85 15.43
CA ASP A 110 36.81 -5.15 14.03
C ASP A 110 36.83 -6.65 13.68
N ASN A 111 36.61 -7.55 14.66
CA ASN A 111 36.39 -8.97 14.40
C ASN A 111 34.95 -9.23 13.91
N GLY A 112 34.80 -10.12 12.93
CA GLY A 112 33.55 -10.36 12.19
C GLY A 112 33.56 -9.77 10.75
N PRO A 113 32.39 -9.46 10.16
CA PRO A 113 31.06 -9.59 10.74
C PRO A 113 30.57 -11.04 10.75
N ILE A 114 30.01 -11.47 11.88
CA ILE A 114 29.15 -12.64 11.91
C ILE A 114 27.75 -12.26 11.45
N LYS A 115 26.97 -13.23 10.98
CA LYS A 115 25.61 -13.01 10.51
C LYS A 115 24.65 -14.07 11.04
N SER A 116 23.37 -13.70 11.17
CA SER A 116 22.29 -14.67 11.36
C SER A 116 21.99 -15.45 10.07
N ASP A 117 21.10 -16.44 10.19
CA ASP A 117 20.34 -16.96 9.05
C ASP A 117 19.44 -15.87 8.45
N ASP A 118 18.92 -16.13 7.25
CA ASP A 118 17.81 -15.35 6.68
C ASP A 118 16.52 -15.67 7.45
N LEU A 119 15.89 -14.63 7.97
CA LEU A 119 14.67 -14.71 8.75
C LEU A 119 13.60 -13.83 8.13
N THR A 120 12.34 -14.17 8.36
CA THR A 120 11.21 -13.40 7.83
C THR A 120 10.28 -12.88 8.91
N PHE A 121 9.57 -11.81 8.59
CA PHE A 121 8.42 -11.34 9.33
C PHE A 121 7.39 -10.73 8.38
N HIS A 122 6.18 -10.54 8.87
CA HIS A 122 5.12 -9.87 8.13
C HIS A 122 4.66 -8.63 8.87
N THR A 123 4.52 -7.51 8.15
CA THR A 123 3.76 -6.37 8.66
C THR A 123 2.28 -6.69 8.69
N ILE A 124 1.54 -6.02 9.57
CA ILE A 124 0.09 -6.23 9.67
C ILE A 124 -0.67 -5.37 8.66
N HIS A 125 -1.94 -5.68 8.48
CA HIS A 125 -2.86 -4.87 7.68
C HIS A 125 -3.11 -3.48 8.29
N ASN A 126 -3.15 -2.48 7.42
CA ASN A 126 -3.86 -1.22 7.65
C ASN A 126 -5.07 -1.06 6.71
N GLU A 127 -5.81 0.02 6.87
CA GLU A 127 -7.03 0.31 6.12
C GLU A 127 -6.84 0.33 4.60
N TYR A 128 -5.69 0.78 4.10
CA TYR A 128 -5.38 0.83 2.68
C TYR A 128 -4.98 -0.53 2.11
N SER A 129 -4.21 -1.33 2.85
CA SER A 129 -3.92 -2.71 2.44
C SER A 129 -5.19 -3.55 2.40
N LEU A 130 -6.12 -3.37 3.35
CA LEU A 130 -7.41 -4.05 3.37
C LEU A 130 -8.29 -3.64 2.19
N LEU A 131 -8.29 -2.34 1.84
CA LEU A 131 -8.95 -1.86 0.62
C LEU A 131 -8.38 -2.55 -0.62
N ARG A 132 -7.06 -2.59 -0.78
CA ARG A 132 -6.40 -3.24 -1.92
C ARG A 132 -6.78 -4.72 -2.02
N GLU A 133 -6.66 -5.48 -0.93
CA GLU A 133 -7.05 -6.90 -0.92
C GLU A 133 -8.55 -7.08 -1.20
N GLY A 134 -9.41 -6.20 -0.66
CA GLY A 134 -10.84 -6.23 -0.92
C GLY A 134 -11.16 -6.00 -2.39
N TRP A 135 -10.43 -5.10 -3.06
CA TRP A 135 -10.58 -4.86 -4.49
C TRP A 135 -10.09 -6.02 -5.36
N VAL A 136 -9.04 -6.74 -4.93
CA VAL A 136 -8.63 -8.00 -5.56
C VAL A 136 -9.75 -9.03 -5.49
N GLN A 137 -10.41 -9.17 -4.33
CA GLN A 137 -11.56 -10.07 -4.19
C GLN A 137 -12.76 -9.62 -5.04
N TYR A 138 -13.05 -8.32 -5.08
CA TYR A 138 -14.13 -7.75 -5.88
C TYR A 138 -13.93 -8.04 -7.37
N SER A 139 -12.73 -7.81 -7.88
CA SER A 139 -12.36 -8.06 -9.28
C SER A 139 -12.45 -9.55 -9.62
N GLY A 140 -12.16 -10.43 -8.66
CA GLY A 140 -12.34 -11.88 -8.78
C GLY A 140 -13.81 -12.35 -8.67
N GLY A 141 -14.78 -11.46 -8.52
CA GLY A 141 -16.21 -11.79 -8.37
C GLY A 141 -16.61 -12.24 -6.95
N ASN A 142 -15.69 -12.22 -5.99
CA ASN A 142 -15.93 -12.64 -4.60
C ASN A 142 -16.49 -11.48 -3.76
N TYR A 143 -17.64 -10.93 -4.15
CA TYR A 143 -18.18 -9.69 -3.57
C TYR A 143 -18.43 -9.75 -2.05
N SER A 144 -18.84 -10.91 -1.51
CA SER A 144 -19.01 -11.07 -0.07
C SER A 144 -17.68 -11.03 0.69
N ALA A 145 -16.63 -11.64 0.15
CA ALA A 145 -15.29 -11.60 0.75
C ALA A 145 -14.69 -10.19 0.65
N ALA A 146 -14.89 -9.51 -0.49
CA ALA A 146 -14.52 -8.11 -0.66
C ALA A 146 -15.21 -7.22 0.39
N LEU A 147 -16.52 -7.38 0.58
CA LEU A 147 -17.28 -6.61 1.55
C LEU A 147 -16.78 -6.83 3.00
N SER A 148 -16.40 -8.06 3.36
CA SER A 148 -15.78 -8.34 4.66
C SER A 148 -14.48 -7.57 4.86
N LEU A 149 -13.59 -7.54 3.86
CA LEU A 149 -12.33 -6.79 3.92
C LEU A 149 -12.55 -5.28 4.01
N PHE A 150 -13.56 -4.75 3.29
CA PHE A 150 -13.91 -3.33 3.40
C PHE A 150 -14.48 -2.98 4.79
N TYR A 151 -15.24 -3.87 5.43
CA TYR A 151 -15.65 -3.68 6.83
C TYR A 151 -14.46 -3.71 7.80
N GLU A 152 -13.48 -4.57 7.57
CA GLU A 152 -12.25 -4.57 8.36
C GLU A 152 -11.48 -3.25 8.18
N SER A 153 -11.39 -2.73 6.96
CA SER A 153 -10.81 -1.41 6.67
C SER A 153 -11.55 -0.30 7.45
N PHE A 154 -12.88 -0.32 7.44
CA PHE A 154 -13.72 0.63 8.18
C PHE A 154 -13.47 0.55 9.69
N ASN A 155 -13.36 -0.66 10.24
CA ASN A 155 -13.09 -0.86 11.67
C ASN A 155 -11.69 -0.36 12.08
N ARG A 156 -10.73 -0.30 11.14
CA ARG A 156 -9.40 0.29 11.37
C ARG A 156 -9.48 1.81 11.35
N ASN A 157 -10.11 2.39 10.34
CA ASN A 157 -10.21 3.84 10.19
C ASN A 157 -11.55 4.23 9.52
N PRO A 158 -12.53 4.72 10.30
CA PRO A 158 -13.85 5.07 9.78
C PRO A 158 -13.88 6.41 9.02
N LEU A 159 -12.73 7.07 8.83
CA LEU A 159 -12.65 8.36 8.12
C LEU A 159 -12.18 8.23 6.67
N VAL A 160 -11.96 7.01 6.17
CA VAL A 160 -11.52 6.79 4.78
C VAL A 160 -12.72 6.76 3.84
N PRO A 161 -12.92 7.78 2.97
CA PRO A 161 -14.07 7.83 2.06
C PRO A 161 -14.09 6.66 1.07
N ALA A 162 -12.91 6.24 0.61
CA ALA A 162 -12.76 5.13 -0.33
C ALA A 162 -13.30 3.80 0.22
N THR A 163 -13.23 3.58 1.54
CA THR A 163 -13.79 2.38 2.20
C THR A 163 -15.30 2.31 2.03
N TYR A 164 -16.00 3.42 2.23
CA TYR A 164 -17.45 3.47 2.03
C TYR A 164 -17.84 3.35 0.55
N ALA A 165 -17.08 3.97 -0.35
CA ALA A 165 -17.29 3.76 -1.79
C ALA A 165 -17.14 2.27 -2.16
N ALA A 166 -16.11 1.61 -1.62
CA ALA A 166 -15.86 0.19 -1.84
C ALA A 166 -16.99 -0.71 -1.32
N MET A 167 -17.48 -0.44 -0.11
CA MET A 167 -18.66 -1.09 0.44
C MET A 167 -19.89 -0.87 -0.45
N GLY A 168 -20.09 0.35 -0.93
CA GLY A 168 -21.21 0.70 -1.82
C GLY A 168 -21.23 -0.14 -3.10
N TRP A 169 -20.07 -0.29 -3.74
CA TRP A 169 -19.90 -1.13 -4.93
C TRP A 169 -20.12 -2.61 -4.65
N ALA A 170 -19.54 -3.16 -3.57
CA ALA A 170 -19.75 -4.56 -3.21
C ALA A 170 -21.22 -4.85 -2.87
N GLN A 171 -21.88 -3.94 -2.16
CA GLN A 171 -23.30 -4.05 -1.81
C GLN A 171 -24.20 -3.96 -3.05
N LEU A 172 -23.86 -3.13 -4.04
CA LEU A 172 -24.59 -3.05 -5.31
C LEU A 172 -24.55 -4.41 -6.04
N ARG A 173 -23.38 -5.04 -6.11
CA ARG A 173 -23.22 -6.39 -6.72
C ARG A 173 -23.89 -7.51 -5.94
N LEU A 174 -24.17 -7.28 -4.66
CA LEU A 174 -24.90 -8.20 -3.78
C LEU A 174 -26.40 -7.85 -3.68
N ASP A 175 -26.92 -7.01 -4.59
CA ASP A 175 -28.33 -6.59 -4.63
C ASP A 175 -28.84 -5.95 -3.32
N SER A 176 -27.93 -5.34 -2.57
CA SER A 176 -28.21 -4.68 -1.29
C SER A 176 -28.32 -3.17 -1.49
N LEU A 177 -29.29 -2.74 -2.30
CA LEU A 177 -29.42 -1.35 -2.76
C LEU A 177 -29.49 -0.32 -1.63
N ASP A 178 -30.28 -0.57 -0.58
CA ASP A 178 -30.40 0.36 0.56
C ASP A 178 -29.08 0.55 1.32
N ALA A 179 -28.30 -0.52 1.45
CA ALA A 179 -26.99 -0.46 2.07
C ALA A 179 -26.02 0.30 1.16
N SER A 180 -26.05 0.00 -0.13
CA SER A 180 -25.22 0.65 -1.15
C SER A 180 -25.41 2.17 -1.15
N ARG A 181 -26.67 2.63 -1.16
CA ARG A 181 -27.03 4.06 -1.07
C ARG A 181 -26.45 4.74 0.16
N LYS A 182 -26.55 4.10 1.33
CA LYS A 182 -26.01 4.65 2.59
C LYS A 182 -24.49 4.76 2.56
N SER A 183 -23.83 3.74 2.01
CA SER A 183 -22.36 3.71 1.87
C SER A 183 -21.88 4.83 0.95
N PHE A 184 -22.43 4.95 -0.27
CA PHE A 184 -22.05 6.02 -1.18
C PHE A 184 -22.41 7.43 -0.65
N ALA A 185 -23.56 7.58 0.01
CA ALA A 185 -23.92 8.85 0.65
C ALA A 185 -22.89 9.24 1.72
N THR A 186 -22.42 8.28 2.52
CA THR A 186 -21.40 8.52 3.55
C THR A 186 -20.04 8.84 2.94
N ALA A 187 -19.63 8.12 1.89
CA ALA A 187 -18.42 8.43 1.13
C ALA A 187 -18.46 9.87 0.58
N TYR A 188 -19.60 10.29 0.02
CA TYR A 188 -19.79 11.64 -0.52
C TYR A 188 -19.68 12.72 0.56
N LEU A 189 -20.24 12.48 1.75
CA LEU A 189 -20.12 13.41 2.88
C LEU A 189 -18.67 13.59 3.35
N LEU A 190 -17.85 12.54 3.28
CA LEU A 190 -16.44 12.60 3.66
C LEU A 190 -15.56 13.21 2.54
N ASN A 191 -15.84 12.88 1.28
CA ASN A 191 -15.17 13.46 0.13
C ASN A 191 -16.09 13.50 -1.11
N PRO A 192 -16.60 14.68 -1.50
CA PRO A 192 -17.52 14.81 -2.64
C PRO A 192 -16.83 14.73 -4.00
N TYR A 193 -15.48 14.76 -4.08
CA TYR A 193 -14.74 14.76 -5.35
C TYR A 193 -14.20 13.37 -5.75
N LEU A 194 -14.61 12.32 -5.03
CA LEU A 194 -14.12 10.97 -5.28
C LEU A 194 -14.86 10.35 -6.48
N ASN A 195 -14.19 10.25 -7.64
CA ASN A 195 -14.81 9.76 -8.89
C ASN A 195 -15.45 8.38 -8.78
N ILE A 196 -14.79 7.42 -8.12
CA ILE A 196 -15.35 6.08 -7.86
C ILE A 196 -16.70 6.14 -7.11
N ASN A 197 -16.85 7.09 -6.19
CA ASN A 197 -18.10 7.28 -5.45
C ASN A 197 -19.16 8.00 -6.30
N LEU A 198 -18.75 9.05 -7.02
CA LEU A 198 -19.63 9.82 -7.92
C LEU A 198 -20.21 8.94 -9.02
N ALA A 199 -19.41 8.05 -9.62
CA ALA A 199 -19.87 7.08 -10.61
C ALA A 199 -20.96 6.15 -10.03
N GLY A 200 -20.73 5.61 -8.82
CA GLY A 200 -21.72 4.78 -8.12
C GLY A 200 -23.02 5.53 -7.83
N LEU A 201 -22.93 6.81 -7.43
CA LEU A 201 -24.10 7.68 -7.22
C LEU A 201 -24.84 8.00 -8.52
N ALA A 202 -24.13 8.18 -9.64
CA ALA A 202 -24.75 8.40 -10.94
C ALA A 202 -25.60 7.20 -11.37
N ILE A 203 -25.04 5.99 -11.23
CA ILE A 203 -25.74 4.73 -11.51
C ILE A 203 -26.97 4.56 -10.60
N LEU A 204 -26.78 4.75 -9.29
CA LEU A 204 -27.87 4.64 -8.32
C LEU A 204 -28.98 5.67 -8.55
N SER A 205 -28.65 6.84 -9.09
CA SER A 205 -29.61 7.87 -9.46
C SER A 205 -30.45 7.46 -10.67
N MET A 206 -29.84 6.79 -11.66
CA MET A 206 -30.59 6.20 -12.78
C MET A 206 -31.54 5.09 -12.30
N ILE A 207 -31.07 4.20 -11.41
CA ILE A 207 -31.91 3.17 -10.79
C ILE A 207 -33.09 3.79 -10.03
N ASP A 208 -32.87 4.94 -9.38
CA ASP A 208 -33.92 5.67 -8.65
C ASP A 208 -34.84 6.52 -9.53
N ASN A 209 -34.65 6.50 -10.86
CA ASN A 209 -35.37 7.36 -11.79
C ASN A 209 -35.21 8.86 -11.43
N GLN A 210 -33.97 9.25 -11.11
CA GLN A 210 -33.56 10.62 -10.77
C GLN A 210 -32.51 11.14 -11.78
N PRO A 211 -32.92 11.40 -13.04
CA PRO A 211 -31.98 11.75 -14.12
C PRO A 211 -31.20 13.05 -13.85
N GLU A 212 -31.77 14.04 -13.16
CA GLU A 212 -31.05 15.27 -12.81
C GLU A 212 -29.87 15.02 -11.88
N ASN A 213 -30.02 14.11 -10.91
CA ASN A 213 -28.94 13.72 -10.01
C ASN A 213 -27.87 12.92 -10.75
N ALA A 214 -28.29 12.01 -11.64
CA ALA A 214 -27.38 11.24 -12.48
C ALA A 214 -26.50 12.16 -13.35
N ILE A 215 -27.12 13.16 -13.99
CA ILE A 215 -26.42 14.18 -14.79
C ILE A 215 -25.40 14.94 -13.95
N ASN A 216 -25.78 15.35 -12.74
CA ASN A 216 -24.88 16.10 -11.87
C ASN A 216 -23.63 15.27 -11.52
N TYR A 217 -23.81 14.03 -11.05
CA TYR A 217 -22.68 13.19 -10.66
C TYR A 217 -21.81 12.75 -11.84
N ALA A 218 -22.40 12.38 -12.97
CA ALA A 218 -21.65 11.97 -14.16
C ALA A 218 -20.81 13.13 -14.73
N ASN A 219 -21.37 14.34 -14.79
CA ASN A 219 -20.60 15.52 -15.21
C ASN A 219 -19.46 15.85 -14.23
N GLN A 220 -19.64 15.64 -12.92
CA GLN A 220 -18.56 15.83 -11.96
C GLN A 220 -17.41 14.84 -12.19
N VAL A 221 -17.70 13.56 -12.47
CA VAL A 221 -16.66 12.57 -12.81
C VAL A 221 -15.85 13.06 -14.01
N LEU A 222 -16.52 13.40 -15.11
CA LEU A 222 -15.88 13.82 -16.36
C LEU A 222 -15.17 15.18 -16.23
N SER A 223 -15.64 16.06 -15.36
CA SER A 223 -14.97 17.34 -15.08
C SER A 223 -13.69 17.16 -14.26
N ASN A 224 -13.70 16.20 -13.33
CA ASN A 224 -12.53 15.87 -12.52
C ASN A 224 -11.48 15.13 -13.36
N ASP A 225 -11.91 14.19 -14.20
CA ASP A 225 -11.07 13.37 -15.06
C ASP A 225 -11.84 12.93 -16.31
N PRO A 226 -11.61 13.56 -17.48
CA PRO A 226 -12.30 13.24 -18.73
C PRO A 226 -11.98 11.84 -19.29
N GLU A 227 -10.84 11.26 -18.89
CA GLU A 227 -10.38 9.93 -19.32
C GLU A 227 -10.53 8.91 -18.18
N TRP A 228 -11.40 9.19 -17.21
CA TRP A 228 -11.55 8.37 -16.01
C TRP A 228 -11.89 6.91 -16.38
N ILE A 229 -11.09 5.99 -15.85
CA ILE A 229 -11.33 4.55 -15.91
C ILE A 229 -11.33 4.04 -14.48
N TYR A 230 -12.30 3.19 -14.16
CA TYR A 230 -12.35 2.58 -12.87
C TYR A 230 -11.32 1.45 -12.73
N GLU A 231 -10.32 1.65 -11.85
CA GLU A 231 -9.18 0.74 -11.65
C GLU A 231 -9.56 -0.73 -11.38
N TYR A 232 -10.68 -0.97 -10.68
CA TYR A 232 -11.08 -2.32 -10.25
C TYR A 232 -12.15 -2.95 -11.14
N ASN A 233 -12.68 -2.20 -12.09
CA ASN A 233 -13.53 -2.72 -13.15
C ASN A 233 -13.54 -1.75 -14.33
N GLU A 234 -12.67 -1.99 -15.31
CA GLU A 234 -12.50 -1.14 -16.50
C GLU A 234 -13.78 -1.03 -17.34
N SER A 235 -14.77 -1.91 -17.11
CA SER A 235 -16.11 -1.81 -17.69
C SER A 235 -16.93 -0.64 -17.12
N ILE A 236 -16.39 0.14 -16.19
CA ILE A 236 -16.97 1.39 -15.71
C ILE A 236 -15.94 2.49 -15.98
N SER A 237 -16.28 3.40 -16.87
CA SER A 237 -15.34 4.40 -17.40
C SER A 237 -16.05 5.70 -17.78
N ASN A 238 -15.32 6.63 -18.36
CA ASN A 238 -15.86 7.84 -18.96
C ASN A 238 -16.99 7.52 -19.97
N LEU A 239 -16.85 6.43 -20.73
CA LEU A 239 -17.86 5.95 -21.66
C LEU A 239 -19.18 5.62 -20.93
N THR A 240 -19.10 4.97 -19.78
CA THR A 240 -20.26 4.71 -18.92
C THR A 240 -20.90 6.02 -18.46
N MET A 241 -20.11 7.04 -18.13
CA MET A 241 -20.65 8.35 -17.72
C MET A 241 -21.37 9.05 -18.87
N HIS A 242 -20.82 9.01 -20.09
CA HIS A 242 -21.49 9.53 -21.28
C HIS A 242 -22.80 8.78 -21.58
N LEU A 243 -22.83 7.46 -21.44
CA LEU A 243 -24.06 6.67 -21.63
C LEU A 243 -25.14 7.01 -20.57
N ILE A 244 -24.74 7.20 -19.31
CA ILE A 244 -25.66 7.67 -18.25
C ILE A 244 -26.20 9.06 -18.58
N LEU A 245 -25.35 9.97 -19.06
CA LEU A 245 -25.79 11.30 -19.49
C LEU A 245 -26.76 11.22 -20.67
N ALA A 246 -26.45 10.39 -21.67
CA ALA A 246 -27.31 10.18 -22.83
C ALA A 246 -28.70 9.70 -22.42
N GLU A 247 -28.77 8.67 -21.57
CA GLU A 247 -30.03 8.13 -21.07
C GLU A 247 -30.79 9.14 -20.20
N ALA A 248 -30.11 9.83 -19.29
CA ALA A 248 -30.72 10.82 -18.40
C ALA A 248 -31.30 12.01 -19.19
N TYR A 249 -30.57 12.52 -20.19
CA TYR A 249 -31.09 13.57 -21.08
C TYR A 249 -32.27 13.09 -21.91
N TYR A 250 -32.26 11.83 -22.37
CA TYR A 250 -33.38 11.23 -23.07
C TYR A 250 -34.64 11.19 -22.18
N GLN A 251 -34.51 10.75 -20.91
CA GLN A 251 -35.62 10.75 -19.94
C GLN A 251 -36.21 12.15 -19.70
N LEU A 252 -35.36 13.19 -19.75
CA LEU A 252 -35.76 14.59 -19.63
C LEU A 252 -36.23 15.22 -20.95
N GLN A 253 -36.38 14.44 -22.02
CA GLN A 253 -36.75 14.89 -23.37
C GLN A 253 -35.77 15.92 -23.98
N GLN A 254 -34.51 15.92 -23.52
CA GLN A 254 -33.43 16.76 -24.05
C GLN A 254 -32.68 16.00 -25.15
N ILE A 255 -33.41 15.71 -26.24
CA ILE A 255 -32.98 14.80 -27.31
C ILE A 255 -31.64 15.18 -27.94
N GLU A 256 -31.41 16.47 -28.22
CA GLU A 256 -30.14 16.93 -28.81
C GLU A 256 -28.94 16.65 -27.91
N LYS A 257 -29.10 16.81 -26.59
CA LYS A 257 -28.04 16.50 -25.63
C LYS A 257 -27.84 15.00 -25.51
N ALA A 258 -28.92 14.22 -25.52
CA ALA A 258 -28.82 12.76 -25.50
C ALA A 258 -28.03 12.24 -26.71
N GLN A 259 -28.31 12.76 -27.91
CA GLN A 259 -27.55 12.42 -29.11
C GLN A 259 -26.08 12.85 -29.00
N TYR A 260 -25.80 14.07 -28.51
CA TYR A 260 -24.43 14.54 -28.33
C TYR A 260 -23.59 13.61 -27.45
N GLU A 261 -24.14 13.15 -26.33
CA GLU A 261 -23.45 12.21 -25.43
C GLU A 261 -23.28 10.82 -26.07
N LEU A 262 -24.27 10.36 -26.85
CA LEU A 262 -24.15 9.15 -27.64
C LEU A 262 -23.07 9.28 -28.73
N ASP A 263 -22.93 10.43 -29.37
CA ASP A 263 -21.89 10.66 -30.40
C ASP A 263 -20.48 10.58 -29.81
N ILE A 264 -20.30 10.96 -28.55
CA ILE A 264 -19.03 10.75 -27.83
C ILE A 264 -18.84 9.26 -27.56
N ALA A 265 -19.88 8.59 -27.09
CA ALA A 265 -19.81 7.18 -26.69
C ALA A 265 -19.67 6.22 -27.89
N TRP A 266 -20.30 6.54 -29.00
CA TRP A 266 -20.31 5.76 -30.24
C TRP A 266 -20.29 6.72 -31.45
N PRO A 267 -19.12 7.26 -31.84
CA PRO A 267 -19.02 8.24 -32.92
C PRO A 267 -19.49 7.74 -34.30
N GLU A 268 -19.52 6.42 -34.49
CA GLU A 268 -19.92 5.77 -35.74
C GLU A 268 -21.42 5.40 -35.78
N ASN A 269 -22.23 5.84 -34.81
CA ASN A 269 -23.65 5.48 -34.72
C ASN A 269 -24.46 5.90 -35.97
N GLY A 270 -24.10 7.02 -36.59
CA GLY A 270 -24.70 7.48 -37.85
C GLY A 270 -26.18 7.90 -37.78
N LEU A 271 -26.76 8.05 -36.58
CA LEU A 271 -28.13 8.50 -36.40
C LEU A 271 -28.29 9.97 -36.78
N ASP A 272 -29.26 10.29 -37.63
CA ASP A 272 -29.66 11.65 -37.97
C ASP A 272 -31.18 11.83 -37.74
N PRO A 273 -31.62 12.80 -36.91
CA PRO A 273 -33.04 13.05 -36.65
C PRO A 273 -33.85 13.48 -37.89
N ASN A 274 -33.19 13.89 -38.97
CA ASN A 274 -33.84 14.34 -40.21
C ASN A 274 -33.83 13.28 -41.31
N ILE A 275 -33.17 12.14 -41.11
CA ILE A 275 -33.02 11.08 -42.11
C ILE A 275 -33.55 9.76 -41.54
N PRO A 276 -34.85 9.44 -41.71
CA PRO A 276 -35.44 8.21 -41.16
C PRO A 276 -34.73 6.91 -41.55
N ALA A 277 -34.06 6.90 -42.72
CA ALA A 277 -33.28 5.75 -43.18
C ALA A 277 -32.06 5.42 -42.29
N THR A 278 -31.63 6.32 -41.40
CA THR A 278 -30.54 6.07 -40.45
C THR A 278 -31.03 5.51 -39.12
N TRP A 279 -32.35 5.41 -38.89
CA TRP A 279 -32.94 4.97 -37.62
C TRP A 279 -32.92 3.44 -37.51
N VAL A 280 -31.71 2.87 -37.60
CA VAL A 280 -31.45 1.44 -37.67
C VAL A 280 -30.35 1.07 -36.69
N ILE A 281 -30.63 0.16 -35.76
CA ILE A 281 -29.66 -0.34 -34.78
C ILE A 281 -29.53 -1.85 -34.93
N GLY A 282 -28.35 -2.31 -35.32
CA GLY A 282 -28.15 -3.70 -35.73
C GLY A 282 -28.99 -4.04 -36.97
N GLU A 283 -29.93 -4.98 -36.84
CA GLU A 283 -30.87 -5.37 -37.90
C GLU A 283 -32.27 -4.77 -37.73
N GLN A 284 -32.50 -3.96 -36.68
CA GLN A 284 -33.82 -3.43 -36.35
C GLN A 284 -33.98 -1.99 -36.83
N GLU A 285 -35.06 -1.74 -37.58
CA GLU A 285 -35.52 -0.39 -37.96
C GLU A 285 -36.52 0.15 -36.93
N TYR A 286 -36.55 1.48 -36.74
CA TYR A 286 -37.42 2.15 -35.78
C TYR A 286 -38.32 3.19 -36.46
N GLU A 287 -39.56 3.32 -35.96
CA GLU A 287 -40.57 4.21 -36.55
C GLU A 287 -40.38 5.68 -36.15
N SER A 288 -39.66 5.93 -35.05
CA SER A 288 -39.33 7.25 -34.58
C SER A 288 -37.86 7.39 -34.20
N TYR A 289 -37.32 8.60 -34.37
CA TYR A 289 -35.96 8.92 -33.96
C TYR A 289 -35.73 8.69 -32.46
N ALA A 290 -36.72 8.99 -31.61
CA ALA A 290 -36.62 8.79 -30.17
C ALA A 290 -36.42 7.31 -29.81
N GLU A 291 -37.18 6.41 -30.44
CA GLU A 291 -37.01 4.96 -30.25
C GLU A 291 -35.65 4.47 -30.76
N ALA A 292 -35.19 4.98 -31.91
CA ALA A 292 -33.87 4.65 -32.44
C ALA A 292 -32.74 5.11 -31.51
N LEU A 293 -32.86 6.32 -30.97
CA LEU A 293 -31.87 6.92 -30.07
C LEU A 293 -31.74 6.14 -28.77
N ILE A 294 -32.86 5.83 -28.09
CA ILE A 294 -32.78 5.04 -26.85
C ILE A 294 -32.29 3.62 -27.12
N ALA A 295 -32.67 3.02 -28.25
CA ALA A 295 -32.15 1.72 -28.65
C ALA A 295 -30.64 1.74 -28.89
N ALA A 296 -30.11 2.81 -29.50
CA ALA A 296 -28.67 2.98 -29.71
C ALA A 296 -27.90 3.14 -28.40
N ILE A 297 -28.44 3.91 -27.45
CA ILE A 297 -27.86 4.06 -26.10
C ILE A 297 -27.78 2.68 -25.42
N ILE A 298 -28.89 1.93 -25.40
CA ILE A 298 -28.95 0.58 -24.80
C ILE A 298 -28.02 -0.39 -25.53
N TYR A 299 -27.97 -0.36 -26.86
CA TYR A 299 -27.08 -1.19 -27.66
C TYR A 299 -25.62 -0.91 -27.33
N THR A 300 -25.24 0.37 -27.21
CA THR A 300 -23.88 0.77 -26.87
C THR A 300 -23.51 0.32 -25.47
N ALA A 301 -24.39 0.49 -24.47
CA ALA A 301 -24.16 0.01 -23.11
C ALA A 301 -23.92 -1.50 -23.03
N ASN A 302 -24.73 -2.28 -23.76
CA ASN A 302 -24.60 -3.74 -23.77
C ASN A 302 -23.31 -4.24 -24.45
N ASN A 303 -22.85 -3.58 -25.51
CA ASN A 303 -21.69 -4.03 -26.28
C ASN A 303 -20.35 -3.48 -25.77
N SER A 304 -20.37 -2.44 -24.94
CA SER A 304 -19.17 -1.87 -24.33
C SER A 304 -18.73 -2.59 -23.05
N GLY A 305 -19.44 -3.63 -22.62
CA GLY A 305 -19.24 -4.25 -21.32
C GLY A 305 -19.72 -3.39 -20.15
N ASN A 306 -20.34 -2.23 -20.42
CA ASN A 306 -20.82 -1.25 -19.44
C ASN A 306 -22.16 -1.66 -18.79
N ASN A 307 -22.51 -2.95 -18.77
CA ASN A 307 -23.66 -3.43 -18.02
C ASN A 307 -23.30 -3.40 -16.53
N VAL A 308 -23.77 -2.35 -15.84
CA VAL A 308 -23.63 -2.19 -14.39
C VAL A 308 -24.83 -2.78 -13.66
#